data_AF-G3KJ06-F1
#
_entry.id   AF-G3KJ06-F1
#
_cell.length_a   1.000
_cell.length_b   1.000
_cell.length_c   1.000
_cell.angle_alpha   90.00
_cell.angle_beta   90.00
_cell.angle_gamma   90.00
#
_symmetry.space_group_name_H-M   'P 1'
#
loop_
_entity.id
_entity.type
_entity.pdbx_description
1 polymer ?
#
loop_
_entity_poly.entity_id
_entity_poly.type
_entity_poly.pdbx_seq_one_letter_code
_entity_poly.pdbx_strand_id
1 'polypeptide(L)'
;KLQDTNKQNTQKHVNEMIALLTNEAVAEKRTATCAYALKRLVRCTGADDKEAVALNASYINSILRDVPGLDPIELIGVLKRELHASSQQKGKEETLAAVGQLITVLAIMQSQYFQQPTTELIAVVYPILIAQLKGREYLVSLCADIMADSFKQVSLASFQSHVWPLLQPELNKPITAQKL
;
A
#
# COMPACT_ATOMS: atom_id res chain seq x y z
N LYS A 1 6.17 6.60 -30.38
CA LYS A 1 6.85 7.92 -30.51
C LYS A 1 6.20 9.01 -29.65
N LEU A 2 4.98 9.51 -29.93
CA LEU A 2 4.31 10.52 -29.07
C LEU A 2 4.01 10.02 -27.64
N GLN A 3 3.60 8.76 -27.48
CA GLN A 3 3.37 8.15 -26.16
C GLN A 3 4.67 7.97 -25.36
N ASP A 4 5.79 7.66 -26.03
CA ASP A 4 7.09 7.49 -25.37
C ASP A 4 7.65 8.82 -24.86
N THR A 5 7.48 9.89 -25.64
CA THR A 5 7.90 11.25 -25.23
C THR A 5 7.07 11.76 -24.04
N ASN A 6 5.76 11.48 -24.01
CA ASN A 6 4.93 11.82 -22.86
C ASN A 6 5.31 11.01 -21.61
N LYS A 7 5.55 9.70 -21.72
CA LYS A 7 6.02 8.86 -20.61
C LYS A 7 7.35 9.35 -20.04
N GLN A 8 8.31 9.72 -20.91
CA GLN A 8 9.60 10.30 -20.49
C GLN A 8 9.45 11.65 -19.78
N ASN A 9 8.58 12.53 -20.27
CA ASN A 9 8.31 13.83 -19.63
C ASN A 9 7.63 13.66 -18.26
N THR A 10 6.67 12.74 -18.13
CA THR A 10 6.03 12.46 -16.84
C THR A 10 7.02 11.92 -15.81
N GLN A 11 7.90 10.99 -16.20
CA GLN A 11 8.93 10.47 -15.29
C GLN A 11 9.92 11.56 -14.85
N LYS A 12 10.30 12.46 -15.76
CA LYS A 12 11.16 13.61 -15.45
C LYS A 12 10.50 14.52 -14.40
N HIS A 13 9.24 14.88 -14.59
CA HIS A 13 8.50 15.73 -13.64
C HIS A 13 8.33 15.09 -12.26
N VAL A 14 8.21 13.76 -12.19
CA VAL A 14 8.16 13.08 -10.89
C VAL A 14 9.52 13.04 -10.21
N ASN A 15 10.59 12.79 -10.95
CA ASN A 15 11.94 12.86 -10.39
C ASN A 15 12.24 14.29 -9.89
N GLU A 16 11.79 15.31 -10.62
CA GLU A 16 11.85 16.72 -10.18
C GLU A 16 11.03 16.95 -8.90
N MET A 17 9.80 16.42 -8.83
CA MET A 17 8.96 16.51 -7.63
C MET A 17 9.64 15.84 -6.44
N ILE A 18 10.17 14.62 -6.59
CA ILE A 18 10.88 13.90 -5.52
C ILE A 18 12.12 14.68 -5.10
N ALA A 19 12.89 15.24 -6.03
CA ALA A 19 14.04 16.06 -5.72
C ALA A 19 13.64 17.33 -4.95
N LEU A 20 12.55 18.00 -5.32
CA LEU A 20 12.03 19.16 -4.60
C LEU A 20 11.59 18.78 -3.19
N LEU A 21 10.87 17.67 -3.02
CA LEU A 21 10.43 17.18 -1.71
C LEU A 21 11.61 16.79 -0.83
N THR A 22 12.61 16.11 -1.39
CA THR A 22 13.81 15.66 -0.65
C THR A 22 14.66 16.83 -0.20
N ASN A 23 14.79 17.87 -1.04
CA ASN A 23 15.61 19.05 -0.76
C ASN A 23 14.88 20.14 0.05
N GLU A 24 13.58 19.99 0.37
CA GLU A 24 12.86 20.92 1.23
C GLU A 24 13.40 20.83 2.66
N ALA A 25 14.11 21.89 3.08
CA ALA A 25 14.76 21.97 4.39
C ALA A 25 13.74 22.07 5.53
N VAL A 26 12.58 22.69 5.31
CA VAL A 26 11.55 22.87 6.33
C VAL A 26 10.73 21.58 6.43
N ALA A 27 10.98 20.78 7.47
CA ALA A 27 10.33 19.50 7.68
C ALA A 27 8.80 19.57 7.60
N GLU A 28 8.17 20.57 8.22
CA GLU A 28 6.72 20.74 8.20
C GLU A 28 6.17 20.95 6.77
N LYS A 29 6.85 21.78 5.96
CA LYS A 29 6.46 22.03 4.57
C LYS A 29 6.64 20.80 3.70
N ARG A 30 7.74 20.06 3.91
CA ARG A 30 8.02 18.79 3.23
C ARG A 30 6.90 17.79 3.53
N THR A 31 6.59 17.58 4.81
CA THR A 31 5.55 16.64 5.25
C THR A 31 4.18 17.02 4.70
N ALA A 32 3.77 18.28 4.80
CA ALA A 32 2.47 18.73 4.27
C ALA A 32 2.34 18.53 2.76
N THR A 33 3.40 18.86 2.00
CA THR A 33 3.41 18.69 0.54
C THR A 33 3.42 17.21 0.15
N CYS A 34 4.19 16.38 0.84
CA CYS A 34 4.20 14.93 0.65
C CYS A 34 2.84 14.31 0.95
N ALA A 35 2.22 14.68 2.08
CA ALA A 35 0.90 14.18 2.46
C ALA A 35 -0.15 14.50 1.37
N TYR A 36 -0.09 15.71 0.81
CA TYR A 36 -0.96 16.10 -0.30
C TYR A 36 -0.70 15.29 -1.58
N ALA A 37 0.57 15.11 -1.96
CA ALA A 37 0.96 14.32 -3.12
C ALA A 37 0.53 12.85 -2.97
N LEU A 38 0.87 12.23 -1.82
CA LEU A 38 0.52 10.85 -1.50
C LEU A 38 -1.00 10.65 -1.49
N LYS A 39 -1.78 11.58 -0.93
CA LYS A 39 -3.25 11.52 -1.02
C LYS A 39 -3.75 11.37 -2.45
N ARG A 40 -3.23 12.17 -3.38
CA ARG A 40 -3.63 12.09 -4.80
C ARG A 40 -3.18 10.79 -5.44
N LEU A 41 -1.92 10.40 -5.23
CA LEU A 41 -1.36 9.18 -5.79
C LEU A 41 -2.11 7.93 -5.31
N VAL A 42 -2.39 7.86 -4.00
CA VAL A 42 -3.17 6.77 -3.39
C VAL A 42 -4.55 6.66 -4.03
N ARG A 43 -5.28 7.77 -4.19
CA ARG A 43 -6.57 7.74 -4.89
C ARG A 43 -6.45 7.20 -6.32
N CYS A 44 -5.39 7.56 -7.04
CA CYS A 44 -5.15 7.08 -8.40
C CYS A 44 -4.79 5.59 -8.48
N THR A 45 -4.38 4.94 -7.38
CA THR A 45 -4.20 3.47 -7.35
C THR A 45 -5.51 2.68 -7.38
N GLY A 46 -6.66 3.35 -7.17
CA GLY A 46 -8.00 2.78 -7.36
C GLY A 46 -8.60 3.00 -8.75
N ALA A 47 -7.78 3.33 -9.76
CA ALA A 47 -8.24 3.52 -11.13
C ALA A 47 -8.43 2.19 -11.88
N ASP A 48 -9.26 2.21 -12.92
CA ASP A 48 -9.49 1.05 -13.81
C ASP A 48 -8.36 0.84 -14.83
N ASP A 49 -7.47 1.82 -14.97
CA ASP A 49 -6.31 1.76 -15.86
C ASP A 49 -5.09 1.18 -15.14
N LYS A 50 -4.71 -0.04 -15.52
CA LYS A 50 -3.57 -0.77 -14.94
C LYS A 50 -2.24 -0.06 -15.14
N GLU A 51 -2.03 0.63 -16.26
CA GLU A 51 -0.78 1.37 -16.50
C GLU A 51 -0.70 2.58 -15.55
N ALA A 52 -1.80 3.30 -15.41
CA ALA A 52 -1.89 4.41 -14.46
C ALA A 52 -1.67 3.93 -13.02
N VAL A 53 -2.30 2.81 -12.63
CA VAL A 53 -2.12 2.23 -11.30
C VAL A 53 -0.67 1.87 -11.03
N ALA A 54 -0.01 1.14 -11.95
CA ALA A 54 1.40 0.77 -11.81
C ALA A 54 2.32 2.00 -11.74
N LEU A 55 2.04 3.03 -12.53
CA LEU A 55 2.80 4.27 -12.52
C LEU A 55 2.66 5.00 -11.17
N ASN A 56 1.44 5.18 -10.67
CA ASN A 56 1.21 5.81 -9.37
C ASN A 56 1.83 5.00 -8.22
N ALA A 57 1.79 3.67 -8.28
CA ALA A 57 2.48 2.80 -7.33
C ALA A 57 3.99 3.05 -7.31
N SER A 58 4.62 3.18 -8.48
CA SER A 58 6.06 3.48 -8.58
C SER A 58 6.44 4.82 -7.96
N TYR A 59 5.55 5.81 -8.05
CA TYR A 59 5.73 7.13 -7.46
C TYR A 59 5.59 7.10 -5.94
N ILE A 60 4.58 6.40 -5.41
CA ILE A 60 4.44 6.17 -3.97
C ILE A 60 5.70 5.48 -3.42
N ASN A 61 6.15 4.42 -4.08
CA ASN A 61 7.37 3.69 -3.70
C ASN A 61 8.61 4.59 -3.66
N SER A 62 8.78 5.46 -4.66
CA SER A 62 9.94 6.35 -4.72
C SER A 62 9.87 7.43 -3.64
N ILE A 63 8.68 7.99 -3.37
CA ILE A 63 8.49 8.95 -2.26
C ILE A 63 8.81 8.30 -0.91
N LEU A 64 8.29 7.09 -0.65
CA LEU A 64 8.51 6.38 0.61
C LEU A 64 9.98 5.99 0.84
N ARG A 65 10.73 5.76 -0.25
CA ARG A 65 12.15 5.42 -0.18
C ARG A 65 13.02 6.66 -0.03
N ASP A 66 12.75 7.72 -0.79
CA ASP A 66 13.71 8.80 -1.01
C ASP A 66 13.40 10.04 -0.14
N VAL A 67 12.16 10.22 0.33
CA VAL A 67 11.78 11.40 1.12
C VAL A 67 11.84 11.10 2.63
N PRO A 68 12.64 11.84 3.41
CA PRO A 68 12.81 11.57 4.83
C PRO A 68 11.68 12.14 5.70
N GLY A 69 11.39 11.43 6.80
CA GLY A 69 10.51 11.90 7.86
C GLY A 69 9.02 11.72 7.59
N LEU A 70 8.64 10.86 6.65
CA LEU A 70 7.24 10.47 6.47
C LEU A 70 6.79 9.53 7.59
N ASP A 71 5.51 9.61 7.93
CA ASP A 71 4.85 8.67 8.83
C ASP A 71 4.00 7.66 8.02
N PRO A 72 4.37 6.36 7.99
CA PRO A 72 3.59 5.35 7.29
C PRO A 72 2.20 5.13 7.91
N ILE A 73 2.00 5.42 9.20
CA ILE A 73 0.69 5.30 9.87
C ILE A 73 -0.27 6.36 9.33
N GLU A 74 0.19 7.60 9.16
CA GLU A 74 -0.60 8.66 8.52
C GLU A 74 -0.97 8.30 7.08
N LEU A 75 -0.05 7.69 6.33
CA LEU A 75 -0.32 7.21 4.98
C LEU A 75 -1.40 6.11 4.96
N ILE A 76 -1.37 5.17 5.90
CA ILE A 76 -2.45 4.19 6.08
C ILE A 76 -3.78 4.90 6.42
N GLY A 77 -3.74 5.97 7.21
CA GLY A 77 -4.91 6.81 7.49
C GLY A 77 -5.47 7.49 6.24
N VAL A 78 -4.59 8.03 5.37
CA VAL A 78 -4.98 8.56 4.05
C VAL A 78 -5.59 7.46 3.19
N LEU A 79 -4.96 6.29 3.14
CA LEU A 79 -5.44 5.15 2.36
C LEU A 79 -6.87 4.77 2.71
N LYS A 80 -7.17 4.60 4.00
CA LYS A 80 -8.50 4.22 4.47
C LYS A 80 -9.57 5.27 4.16
N ARG A 81 -9.21 6.56 4.08
CA ARG A 81 -10.13 7.67 3.76
C ARG A 81 -10.37 7.83 2.27
N GLU A 82 -9.36 7.61 1.44
CA GLU A 82 -9.46 7.84 -0.01
C GLU A 82 -9.96 6.61 -0.76
N LEU A 83 -9.69 5.41 -0.27
CA LEU A 83 -10.07 4.14 -0.88
C LEU A 83 -10.92 3.32 0.09
N HIS A 84 -12.25 3.44 -0.04
CA HIS A 84 -13.20 2.66 0.74
C HIS A 84 -13.44 1.29 0.10
N ALA A 85 -12.76 0.26 0.63
CA ALA A 85 -12.99 -1.12 0.23
C ALA A 85 -13.63 -1.90 1.38
N SER A 86 -14.77 -2.54 1.10
CA SER A 86 -15.36 -3.54 2.01
C SER A 86 -14.73 -4.91 1.75
N SER A 87 -14.78 -5.82 2.73
CA SER A 87 -14.32 -7.21 2.55
C SER A 87 -15.27 -8.05 1.68
N GLN A 88 -16.48 -7.56 1.40
CA GLN A 88 -17.47 -8.20 0.55
C GLN A 88 -17.69 -7.36 -0.72
N GLN A 89 -16.61 -7.04 -1.45
CA GLN A 89 -16.62 -6.11 -2.58
C GLN A 89 -17.87 -6.28 -3.46
N LYS A 90 -18.85 -5.38 -3.35
CA LYS A 90 -20.15 -5.54 -4.02
C LYS A 90 -20.15 -5.04 -5.46
N GLY A 91 -19.15 -4.25 -5.83
CA GLY A 91 -19.06 -3.61 -7.14
C GLY A 91 -17.62 -3.39 -7.62
N LYS A 92 -17.52 -2.91 -8.86
CA LYS A 92 -16.23 -2.61 -9.51
C LYS A 92 -15.42 -1.58 -8.74
N GLU A 93 -16.06 -0.51 -8.26
CA GLU A 93 -15.37 0.56 -7.52
C GLU A 93 -14.74 0.04 -6.22
N GLU A 94 -15.47 -0.72 -5.41
CA GLU A 94 -14.93 -1.33 -4.18
C GLU A 94 -13.78 -2.31 -4.49
N THR A 95 -13.88 -3.01 -5.63
CA THR A 95 -12.84 -3.93 -6.10
C THR A 95 -11.56 -3.18 -6.49
N LEU A 96 -11.68 -2.06 -7.22
CA LEU A 96 -10.55 -1.21 -7.57
C LEU A 96 -9.95 -0.53 -6.34
N ALA A 97 -10.79 -0.10 -5.39
CA ALA A 97 -10.32 0.44 -4.11
C ALA A 97 -9.50 -0.61 -3.32
N ALA A 98 -9.93 -1.87 -3.31
CA ALA A 98 -9.19 -2.96 -2.67
C ALA A 98 -7.81 -3.18 -3.33
N VAL A 99 -7.73 -3.12 -4.67
CA VAL A 99 -6.47 -3.18 -5.40
C VAL A 99 -5.55 -2.02 -4.98
N GLY A 100 -6.06 -0.79 -4.95
CA GLY A 100 -5.27 0.37 -4.55
C GLY A 100 -4.78 0.30 -3.09
N GLN A 101 -5.60 -0.27 -2.19
CA GLN A 101 -5.19 -0.58 -0.82
C GLN A 101 -4.03 -1.57 -0.77
N LEU A 102 -4.12 -2.69 -1.49
CA LEU A 102 -3.06 -3.70 -1.52
C LEU A 102 -1.76 -3.15 -2.10
N ILE A 103 -1.84 -2.34 -3.16
CA ILE A 103 -0.67 -1.72 -3.79
C ILE A 103 0.01 -0.72 -2.86
N THR A 104 -0.76 0.12 -2.18
CA THR A 104 -0.21 1.10 -1.23
C THR A 104 0.42 0.40 -0.03
N VAL A 105 -0.23 -0.65 0.49
CA VAL A 105 0.34 -1.50 1.55
C VAL A 105 1.64 -2.15 1.10
N LEU A 106 1.68 -2.72 -0.10
CA LEU A 106 2.89 -3.32 -0.66
C LEU A 106 4.02 -2.28 -0.75
N ALA A 107 3.72 -1.05 -1.18
CA ALA A 107 4.72 0.01 -1.25
C ALA A 107 5.31 0.36 0.12
N ILE A 108 4.47 0.40 1.16
CA ILE A 108 4.93 0.55 2.55
C ILE A 108 5.81 -0.62 2.97
N MET A 109 5.39 -1.86 2.67
CA MET A 109 6.13 -3.08 3.03
C MET A 109 7.45 -3.27 2.27
N GLN A 110 7.61 -2.61 1.13
CA GLN A 110 8.87 -2.58 0.36
C GLN A 110 9.78 -1.42 0.75
N SER A 111 9.28 -0.47 1.54
CA SER A 111 10.04 0.70 1.98
C SER A 111 10.89 0.41 3.21
N GLN A 112 11.78 1.34 3.55
CA GLN A 112 12.58 1.30 4.78
C GLN A 112 11.73 1.22 6.06
N TYR A 113 10.48 1.68 6.03
CA TYR A 113 9.58 1.66 7.19
C TYR A 113 9.18 0.25 7.64
N PHE A 114 9.34 -0.74 6.76
CA PHE A 114 9.01 -2.13 7.06
C PHE A 114 10.25 -3.02 7.24
N GLN A 115 11.45 -2.45 7.19
CA GLN A 115 12.66 -3.13 7.63
C GLN A 115 12.70 -3.10 9.16
N GLN A 116 12.20 -4.16 9.81
CA GLN A 116 11.90 -4.20 11.25
C GLN A 116 10.74 -3.24 11.63
N PRO A 117 9.52 -3.52 11.16
CA PRO A 117 8.39 -2.63 11.35
C PRO A 117 8.04 -2.50 12.83
N THR A 118 7.58 -1.31 13.22
CA THR A 118 7.01 -1.12 14.56
C THR A 118 5.75 -1.97 14.72
N THR A 119 5.47 -2.34 15.96
CA THR A 119 4.23 -3.05 16.32
C THR A 119 2.98 -2.32 15.85
N GLU A 120 2.97 -0.98 15.95
CA GLU A 120 1.88 -0.13 15.49
C GLU A 120 1.66 -0.25 13.97
N LEU A 121 2.75 -0.26 13.20
CA LEU A 121 2.67 -0.40 11.75
C LEU A 121 2.15 -1.79 11.35
N ILE A 122 2.63 -2.84 12.01
CA ILE A 122 2.10 -4.21 11.83
C ILE A 122 0.59 -4.24 12.11
N ALA A 123 0.17 -3.65 13.23
CA ALA A 123 -1.21 -3.66 13.69
C ALA A 123 -2.18 -2.94 12.75
N VAL A 124 -1.71 -1.98 11.94
CA VAL A 124 -2.57 -1.29 10.96
C VAL A 124 -2.49 -1.89 9.55
N VAL A 125 -1.37 -2.51 9.17
CA VAL A 125 -1.15 -3.09 7.84
C VAL A 125 -1.80 -4.48 7.70
N TYR A 126 -1.56 -5.39 8.64
CA TYR A 126 -2.04 -6.77 8.50
C TYR A 126 -3.57 -6.91 8.45
N PRO A 127 -4.38 -6.13 9.19
CA PRO A 127 -5.83 -6.18 9.04
C PRO A 127 -6.31 -5.85 7.62
N ILE A 128 -5.61 -4.99 6.88
CA ILE A 128 -5.94 -4.68 5.49
C ILE A 128 -5.72 -5.91 4.61
N LEU A 129 -4.57 -6.57 4.74
CA LEU A 129 -4.25 -7.79 3.98
C LEU A 129 -5.22 -8.94 4.30
N ILE A 130 -5.50 -9.15 5.58
CA ILE A 130 -6.36 -10.24 6.07
C ILE A 130 -7.81 -10.01 5.65
N ALA A 131 -8.29 -8.77 5.59
CA ALA A 131 -9.62 -8.47 5.06
C ALA A 131 -9.80 -8.93 3.60
N GLN A 132 -8.73 -8.97 2.81
CA GLN A 132 -8.78 -9.38 1.41
C GLN A 132 -8.79 -10.91 1.21
N LEU A 133 -8.47 -11.71 2.24
CA LEU A 133 -8.55 -13.18 2.18
C LEU A 133 -9.98 -13.71 1.97
N LYS A 134 -11.00 -12.85 2.07
CA LYS A 134 -12.42 -13.18 1.85
C LYS A 134 -12.99 -12.62 0.54
N GLY A 135 -12.14 -11.91 -0.21
CA GLY A 135 -12.50 -11.18 -1.42
C GLY A 135 -12.44 -12.06 -2.67
N ARG A 136 -12.22 -11.43 -3.82
CA ARG A 136 -12.04 -12.11 -5.10
C ARG A 136 -10.72 -12.90 -5.13
N GLU A 137 -10.71 -14.04 -5.83
CA GLU A 137 -9.56 -14.97 -5.91
C GLU A 137 -8.22 -14.26 -6.21
N TYR A 138 -8.17 -13.35 -7.18
CA TYR A 138 -6.93 -12.66 -7.51
C TYR A 138 -6.46 -11.69 -6.40
N LEU A 139 -7.37 -11.12 -5.60
CA LEU A 139 -7.03 -10.29 -4.43
C LEU A 139 -6.52 -11.17 -3.30
N VAL A 140 -7.11 -12.35 -3.12
CA VAL A 140 -6.65 -13.36 -2.16
C VAL A 140 -5.23 -13.80 -2.52
N SER A 141 -4.97 -14.13 -3.79
CA SER A 141 -3.64 -14.50 -4.26
C SER A 141 -2.63 -13.38 -4.04
N LEU A 142 -2.95 -12.14 -4.47
CA LEU A 142 -2.07 -11.00 -4.28
C LEU A 142 -1.78 -10.72 -2.79
N CYS A 143 -2.78 -10.77 -1.91
CA CYS A 143 -2.55 -10.49 -0.50
C CYS A 143 -1.79 -11.62 0.20
N ALA A 144 -1.99 -12.88 -0.20
CA ALA A 144 -1.24 -14.02 0.31
C ALA A 144 0.26 -13.89 -0.03
N ASP A 145 0.59 -13.51 -1.27
CA ASP A 145 1.97 -13.28 -1.69
C ASP A 145 2.63 -12.14 -0.89
N ILE A 146 1.93 -11.01 -0.76
CA ILE A 146 2.39 -9.86 0.05
C ILE A 146 2.65 -10.29 1.50
N MET A 147 1.72 -11.03 2.11
CA MET A 147 1.88 -11.51 3.49
C MET A 147 3.06 -12.49 3.61
N ALA A 148 3.16 -13.47 2.72
CA ALA A 148 4.23 -14.47 2.77
C ALA A 148 5.63 -13.82 2.70
N ASP A 149 5.81 -12.84 1.81
CA ASP A 149 7.08 -12.12 1.70
C ASP A 149 7.37 -11.23 2.90
N SER A 150 6.33 -10.65 3.51
CA SER A 150 6.49 -9.81 4.70
C SER A 150 6.97 -10.57 5.94
N PHE A 151 6.70 -11.88 6.05
CA PHE A 151 7.08 -12.66 7.23
C PHE A 151 8.59 -12.69 7.48
N LYS A 152 9.39 -12.52 6.43
CA LYS A 152 10.86 -12.42 6.52
C LYS A 152 11.32 -11.14 7.25
N GLN A 153 10.47 -10.12 7.30
CA GLN A 153 10.78 -8.79 7.85
C GLN A 153 10.21 -8.60 9.26
N VAL A 154 9.28 -9.46 9.69
CA VAL A 154 8.63 -9.40 11.00
C VAL A 154 9.32 -10.32 11.98
N SER A 155 9.64 -9.81 13.18
CA SER A 155 10.25 -10.64 14.23
C SER A 155 9.29 -11.76 14.67
N LEU A 156 9.82 -12.88 15.16
CA LEU A 156 8.98 -13.98 15.68
C LEU A 156 8.02 -13.49 16.78
N ALA A 157 8.51 -12.64 17.69
CA ALA A 157 7.70 -12.10 18.77
C ALA A 157 6.53 -11.25 18.24
N SER A 158 6.81 -10.35 17.28
CA SER A 158 5.79 -9.52 16.65
C SER A 158 4.80 -10.35 15.84
N PHE A 159 5.28 -11.38 15.13
CA PHE A 159 4.42 -12.29 14.38
C PHE A 159 3.44 -13.02 15.31
N GLN A 160 3.95 -13.64 16.38
CA GLN A 160 3.13 -14.41 17.33
C GLN A 160 2.09 -13.54 18.05
N SER A 161 2.43 -12.29 18.37
CA SER A 161 1.57 -11.40 19.14
C SER A 161 0.59 -10.57 18.30
N HIS A 162 0.93 -10.23 17.05
CA HIS A 162 0.14 -9.27 16.25
C HIS A 162 -0.34 -9.81 14.90
N VAL A 163 0.38 -10.76 14.29
CA VAL A 163 0.04 -11.31 12.96
C VAL A 163 -0.76 -12.60 13.10
N TRP A 164 -0.21 -13.57 13.84
CA TRP A 164 -0.78 -14.90 14.01
C TRP A 164 -2.20 -14.90 14.57
N PRO A 165 -2.55 -14.10 15.59
CA PRO A 165 -3.92 -14.09 16.13
C PRO A 165 -4.97 -13.64 15.10
N LEU A 166 -4.57 -12.84 14.10
CA LEU A 166 -5.45 -12.39 13.03
C LEU A 166 -5.53 -13.41 11.89
N LEU A 167 -4.41 -14.07 11.56
CA LEU A 167 -4.30 -14.98 10.42
C LEU A 167 -4.81 -16.40 10.74
N GLN A 168 -4.49 -16.92 11.93
CA GLN A 168 -4.83 -18.29 12.33
C GLN A 168 -6.33 -18.61 12.21
N PRO A 169 -7.27 -17.74 12.62
CA PRO A 169 -8.70 -18.03 12.47
C PRO A 169 -9.16 -18.11 11.01
N GLU A 170 -8.46 -17.43 10.10
CA GLU A 170 -8.78 -17.46 8.67
C GLU A 170 -8.26 -18.76 8.02
N LEU A 171 -7.05 -19.20 8.38
CA LEU A 171 -6.45 -20.44 7.88
C LEU A 171 -7.15 -21.70 8.45
N ASN A 172 -7.64 -21.64 9.69
CA ASN A 172 -8.28 -22.78 10.34
C ASN A 172 -9.74 -23.01 9.92
N LYS A 173 -10.28 -22.22 8.97
CA LYS A 173 -11.63 -22.46 8.47
C LYS A 173 -11.70 -23.81 7.77
N PRO A 174 -12.77 -24.59 7.99
CA PRO A 174 -13.02 -25.80 7.21
C PRO A 174 -12.98 -25.50 5.71
N ILE A 175 -12.53 -26.44 4.89
CA ILE A 175 -12.49 -26.28 3.41
C ILE A 175 -13.86 -25.84 2.87
N THR A 176 -14.95 -26.35 3.44
CA THR A 176 -16.33 -25.97 3.09
C THR A 176 -16.70 -24.53 3.42
N ALA A 177 -15.96 -23.88 4.32
CA ALA A 177 -16.11 -22.48 4.70
C ALA A 177 -15.03 -21.57 4.09
N GLN A 178 -14.08 -22.13 3.33
CA GLN A 178 -13.13 -21.37 2.52
C GLN A 178 -13.86 -20.79 1.32
N LYS A 179 -13.73 -19.48 1.11
CA LYS A 179 -14.19 -18.83 -0.11
C LYS A 179 -13.05 -18.91 -1.12
N LEU A 180 -12.99 -20.04 -1.84
CA LEU A 180 -12.12 -20.23 -3.00
C LEU A 180 -12.76 -19.57 -4.22
#